data_AF-A0A0F2L521-F1
#
_entry.id   AF-A0A0F2L521-F1
#
_cell.length_a   1.000
_cell.length_b   1.000
_cell.length_c   1.000
_cell.angle_alpha   90.00
_cell.angle_beta   90.00
_cell.angle_gamma   90.00
#
_symmetry.space_group_name_H-M   'P 1'
#
loop_
_entity.id
_entity.type
_entity.pdbx_description
1 polymer ?
#
loop_
_entity_poly.entity_id
_entity_poly.type
_entity_poly.pdbx_seq_one_letter_code
_entity_poly.pdbx_strand_id
1 'polypeptide(L)'
;MNSSYDECIRLLREVLERLEAIEGELDMIREEIKELQSGGRERTISGTFQEGRGLIKAISDNLFLDTKDIVAKGLLRRLIANGRLVLLRDETANREVVTTKEVVRNLLSKLPISVNDIDKLSDREYELLLILNRLGYVLLRDNKYVVTEAAKEFI
;
A
#
# COMPACT_ATOMS: atom_id res chain seq x y z
N MET A 1 0.01 -19.61 34.72
CA MET A 1 -0.43 -19.95 33.35
C MET A 1 0.00 -18.94 32.29
N ASN A 2 0.40 -17.71 32.63
CA ASN A 2 0.83 -16.70 31.64
C ASN A 2 2.22 -16.95 31.02
N SER A 3 3.13 -17.63 31.72
CA SER A 3 4.52 -17.85 31.24
C SER A 3 4.61 -18.60 29.91
N SER A 4 3.71 -19.56 29.66
CA SER A 4 3.76 -20.36 28.44
C SER A 4 3.24 -19.60 27.22
N TYR A 5 2.31 -18.65 27.41
CA TYR A 5 1.80 -17.81 26.33
C TYR A 5 2.82 -16.75 25.92
N ASP A 6 3.49 -16.13 26.89
CA ASP A 6 4.56 -15.16 26.63
C ASP A 6 5.74 -15.82 25.91
N GLU A 7 6.07 -17.07 26.28
CA GLU A 7 7.10 -17.85 25.61
C GLU A 7 6.73 -18.23 24.18
N CYS A 8 5.46 -18.62 23.92
CA CYS A 8 4.96 -18.84 22.57
C CYS A 8 4.99 -17.58 21.71
N ILE A 9 4.63 -16.42 22.27
CA ILE A 9 4.68 -15.13 21.55
C ILE A 9 6.12 -14.75 21.23
N ARG A 10 7.06 -14.97 22.17
CA ARG A 10 8.49 -14.74 21.94
C ARG A 10 9.03 -15.61 20.81
N LEU A 11 8.73 -16.91 20.85
CA LEU A 11 9.14 -17.86 19.81
C LEU A 11 8.53 -17.51 18.45
N LEU A 12 7.27 -17.07 18.42
CA LEU A 12 6.63 -16.63 17.18
C LEU A 12 7.32 -15.40 16.59
N ARG A 13 7.68 -14.41 17.41
CA ARG A 13 8.45 -13.24 16.97
C ARG A 13 9.82 -13.64 16.43
N GLU A 14 10.50 -14.53 17.12
CA GLU A 14 11.81 -15.05 16.69
C GLU A 14 11.72 -15.80 15.35
N VAL A 15 10.68 -16.61 15.14
CA VAL A 15 10.44 -17.26 13.85
C VAL A 15 10.16 -16.23 12.76
N LEU A 16 9.38 -15.19 13.04
CA LEU A 16 9.08 -14.13 12.08
C LEU A 16 10.33 -13.32 11.71
N GLU A 17 11.17 -12.96 12.67
CA GLU A 17 12.46 -12.28 12.41
C GLU A 17 13.39 -13.13 11.55
N ARG A 18 13.44 -14.44 11.82
CA ARG A 18 14.23 -15.38 11.01
C ARG A 18 13.67 -15.54 9.60
N LEU A 19 12.35 -15.54 9.44
CA LEU A 19 11.72 -15.54 8.13
C LEU A 19 12.02 -14.25 7.36
N GLU A 20 11.99 -13.09 8.01
CA GLU A 20 12.36 -11.82 7.39
C GLU A 20 13.82 -11.82 6.91
N ALA A 21 14.73 -12.38 7.70
CA ALA A 21 16.13 -12.54 7.29
C ALA A 21 16.26 -13.45 6.05
N ILE A 22 15.55 -14.59 6.03
CA ILE A 22 15.54 -15.52 4.90
C ILE A 22 14.95 -14.87 3.65
N GLU A 23 13.85 -14.10 3.79
CA GLU A 23 13.26 -13.36 2.68
C GLU A 23 14.25 -12.34 2.10
N GLY A 24 15.01 -11.65 2.95
CA GLY A 24 16.08 -10.75 2.52
C GLY A 24 17.19 -11.47 1.74
N GLU A 25 17.64 -12.63 2.23
CA GLU A 25 18.64 -13.46 1.53
C GLU A 25 18.12 -13.99 0.19
N LEU A 26 16.87 -14.46 0.14
CA LEU A 26 16.25 -14.92 -1.10
C LEU A 26 16.11 -13.80 -2.13
N ASP A 27 15.90 -12.56 -1.69
CA ASP A 27 15.87 -11.40 -2.57
C ASP A 27 17.25 -11.08 -3.14
N MET A 28 18.32 -11.13 -2.34
CA MET A 28 19.70 -10.96 -2.82
C MET A 28 20.04 -12.05 -3.85
N ILE A 29 19.72 -13.31 -3.56
CA ILE A 29 19.94 -14.43 -4.47
C ILE A 29 19.15 -14.27 -5.77
N ARG A 30 17.90 -13.79 -5.71
CA ARG A 30 17.09 -13.51 -6.91
C ARG A 30 17.71 -12.40 -7.75
N GLU A 31 18.28 -11.36 -7.14
CA GLU A 31 18.98 -10.29 -7.86
C GLU A 31 20.25 -10.82 -8.54
N GLU A 32 21.08 -11.58 -7.81
CA GLU A 32 22.29 -12.20 -8.38
C GLU A 32 21.97 -13.16 -9.53
N ILE A 33 20.96 -14.04 -9.39
CA ILE A 33 20.52 -14.94 -10.47
C ILE A 33 20.09 -14.14 -11.69
N LYS A 34 19.40 -13.02 -11.48
CA LYS A 34 18.92 -12.18 -12.57
C LYS A 34 20.04 -11.43 -13.26
N GLU A 35 21.06 -10.98 -12.53
CA GLU A 35 22.28 -10.40 -13.10
C GLU A 35 23.04 -11.41 -13.95
N LEU A 36 23.13 -12.67 -13.48
CA LEU A 36 23.75 -13.77 -14.23
C LEU A 36 22.95 -14.14 -15.49
N GLN A 37 21.61 -14.15 -15.41
CA GLN A 37 20.73 -14.46 -16.55
C GLN A 37 20.67 -13.34 -17.60
N SER A 38 20.86 -12.08 -17.21
CA SER A 38 20.74 -10.92 -18.11
C SER A 38 22.03 -10.56 -18.86
N GLY A 39 23.09 -11.37 -18.74
CA GLY A 39 24.23 -11.36 -19.66
C GLY A 39 24.69 -9.95 -20.07
N GLY A 40 25.02 -9.09 -19.10
CA GLY A 40 25.65 -7.78 -19.36
C GLY A 40 24.85 -6.76 -20.18
N ARG A 41 23.56 -6.97 -20.47
CA ARG A 41 22.74 -5.97 -21.18
C ARG A 41 21.34 -5.83 -20.59
N GLU A 42 21.08 -4.57 -20.20
CA GLU A 42 19.79 -3.91 -20.05
C GLU A 42 18.88 -4.34 -18.89
N ARG A 43 18.85 -3.40 -17.93
CA ARG A 43 17.88 -3.20 -16.86
C ARG A 43 16.45 -3.50 -17.34
N THR A 44 15.94 -4.68 -17.03
CA THR A 44 14.50 -4.92 -17.10
C THR A 44 14.03 -5.64 -15.83
N ILE A 45 13.27 -4.91 -15.01
CA ILE A 45 12.72 -5.36 -13.72
C ILE A 45 11.53 -6.30 -13.98
N SER A 46 11.82 -7.57 -14.26
CA SER A 46 10.79 -8.63 -14.31
C SER A 46 11.24 -9.80 -13.46
N GLY A 47 10.62 -9.97 -12.28
CA GLY A 47 10.97 -11.07 -11.35
C GLY A 47 10.21 -11.11 -10.01
N THR A 48 9.35 -10.13 -9.70
CA THR A 48 8.66 -10.01 -8.39
C THR A 48 7.16 -10.33 -8.42
N PHE A 49 6.68 -11.06 -9.43
CA PHE A 49 5.24 -11.15 -9.73
C PHE A 49 4.41 -12.07 -8.84
N GLN A 50 4.99 -12.85 -7.93
CA GLN A 50 4.25 -13.85 -7.13
C GLN A 50 3.94 -13.37 -5.69
N GLU A 51 4.93 -12.91 -4.93
CA GLU A 51 4.73 -12.51 -3.51
C GLU A 51 3.99 -11.17 -3.34
N GLY A 52 4.17 -10.23 -4.27
CA GLY A 52 3.45 -8.95 -4.25
C GLY A 52 1.96 -9.05 -4.58
N ARG A 53 1.50 -10.17 -5.18
CA ARG A 53 0.09 -10.33 -5.57
C ARG A 53 -0.85 -10.40 -4.37
N GLY A 54 -0.41 -11.00 -3.26
CA GLY A 54 -1.25 -11.12 -2.06
C GLY A 54 -1.60 -9.77 -1.47
N LEU A 55 -0.59 -8.91 -1.25
CA LEU A 55 -0.80 -7.58 -0.70
C LEU A 55 -1.50 -6.63 -1.66
N ILE A 56 -1.14 -6.65 -2.95
CA ILE A 56 -1.81 -5.84 -3.97
C ILE A 56 -3.28 -6.25 -4.09
N LYS A 57 -3.58 -7.56 -4.12
CA LYS A 57 -4.96 -8.07 -4.16
C LYS A 57 -5.73 -7.68 -2.90
N ALA A 58 -5.13 -7.81 -1.72
CA ALA A 58 -5.76 -7.38 -0.47
C ALA A 58 -6.11 -5.89 -0.48
N ILE A 59 -5.26 -5.05 -1.07
CA ILE A 59 -5.51 -3.62 -1.28
C ILE A 59 -6.57 -3.39 -2.35
N SER A 60 -6.59 -4.16 -3.44
CA SER A 60 -7.66 -4.07 -4.45
C SER A 60 -9.03 -4.42 -3.86
N ASP A 61 -9.09 -5.42 -2.98
CA ASP A 61 -10.33 -5.87 -2.34
C ASP A 61 -10.80 -4.91 -1.23
N ASN A 62 -9.87 -4.28 -0.52
CA ASN A 62 -10.15 -3.40 0.64
C ASN A 62 -9.98 -1.90 0.37
N LEU A 63 -9.58 -1.53 -0.85
CA LEU A 63 -9.15 -0.20 -1.31
C LEU A 63 -7.83 0.31 -0.69
N PHE A 64 -7.63 0.12 0.61
CA PHE A 64 -6.40 0.48 1.30
C PHE A 64 -6.23 -0.34 2.59
N LEU A 65 -5.00 -0.39 3.08
CA LEU A 65 -4.63 -1.02 4.34
C LEU A 65 -3.82 -0.06 5.19
N ASP A 66 -4.01 -0.09 6.51
CA ASP A 66 -3.16 0.64 7.44
C ASP A 66 -1.75 0.02 7.46
N THR A 67 -0.70 0.86 7.42
CA THR A 67 0.68 0.35 7.43
C THR A 67 0.97 -0.46 8.67
N LYS A 68 0.30 -0.17 9.80
CA LYS A 68 0.44 -0.88 11.09
C LYS A 68 0.02 -2.34 10.98
N ASP A 69 -1.02 -2.64 10.20
CA ASP A 69 -1.63 -3.98 10.08
C ASP A 69 -0.86 -4.89 9.13
N ILE A 70 0.07 -4.34 8.34
CA ILE A 70 0.87 -5.12 7.39
C ILE A 70 2.07 -5.75 8.11
N VAL A 71 2.08 -7.07 8.20
CA VAL A 71 3.17 -7.81 8.87
C VAL A 71 4.48 -7.75 8.06
N ALA A 72 4.40 -7.92 6.73
CA ALA A 72 5.56 -7.94 5.84
C ALA A 72 6.08 -6.52 5.51
N LYS A 73 6.82 -5.89 6.43
CA LYS A 73 7.33 -4.52 6.27
C LYS A 73 8.36 -4.41 5.13
N GLY A 74 9.20 -5.42 4.91
CA GLY A 74 10.17 -5.46 3.80
C GLY A 74 9.49 -5.39 2.43
N LEU A 75 8.52 -6.28 2.20
CA LEU A 75 7.71 -6.30 0.97
C LEU A 75 6.97 -4.98 0.76
N LEU A 76 6.39 -4.40 1.82
CA LEU A 76 5.72 -3.11 1.77
C LEU A 76 6.66 -2.00 1.28
N ARG A 77 7.83 -1.85 1.90
CA ARG A 77 8.84 -0.86 1.49
C ARG A 77 9.25 -1.04 0.04
N ARG A 78 9.46 -2.30 -0.39
CA ARG A 78 9.84 -2.63 -1.77
C ARG A 78 8.74 -2.27 -2.77
N LEU A 79 7.48 -2.56 -2.46
CA LEU A 79 6.35 -2.23 -3.35
C LEU A 79 6.11 -0.72 -3.45
N ILE A 80 6.33 0.03 -2.35
CA ILE A 80 6.31 1.50 -2.36
C ILE A 80 7.48 2.04 -3.20
N ALA A 81 8.70 1.55 -2.97
CA ALA A 81 9.90 2.01 -3.70
C ALA A 81 9.80 1.75 -5.20
N ASN A 82 9.19 0.63 -5.60
CA ASN A 82 8.93 0.30 -7.00
C ASN A 82 7.69 1.00 -7.59
N GLY A 83 7.04 1.91 -6.85
CA GLY A 83 5.88 2.69 -7.29
C GLY A 83 4.60 1.87 -7.50
N ARG A 84 4.56 0.61 -7.04
CA ARG A 84 3.37 -0.26 -7.14
C ARG A 84 2.32 0.09 -6.10
N LEU A 85 2.75 0.55 -4.94
CA LEU A 85 1.89 1.06 -3.88
C LEU A 85 2.18 2.53 -3.64
N VAL A 86 1.12 3.25 -3.25
CA VAL A 86 1.16 4.64 -2.82
C VAL A 86 1.01 4.66 -1.31
N LEU A 87 1.92 5.34 -0.63
CA LEU A 87 1.82 5.62 0.79
C LEU A 87 1.15 6.97 0.99
N LEU A 88 0.03 6.98 1.71
CA LEU A 88 -0.71 8.18 2.09
C LEU A 88 -0.46 8.42 3.58
N ARG A 89 0.31 9.47 3.89
CA ARG A 89 0.65 9.87 5.27
C ARG A 89 -0.21 11.03 5.72
N ASP A 90 -1.23 10.73 6.50
CA ASP A 90 -2.09 11.73 7.11
C ASP A 90 -1.51 12.14 8.48
N GLU A 91 -0.68 13.17 8.46
CA GLU A 91 -0.05 13.73 9.67
C GLU A 91 -1.10 14.28 10.66
N THR A 92 -2.24 14.77 10.17
CA THR A 92 -3.30 15.33 11.03
C THR A 92 -4.01 14.25 11.85
N ALA A 93 -4.15 13.06 11.28
CA ALA A 93 -4.76 11.91 11.95
C ALA A 93 -3.73 10.92 12.54
N ASN A 94 -2.42 11.21 12.40
CA ASN A 94 -1.31 10.30 12.73
C ASN A 94 -1.54 8.89 12.17
N ARG A 95 -1.96 8.84 10.90
CA ARG A 95 -2.38 7.62 10.21
C ARG A 95 -1.63 7.47 8.90
N GLU A 96 -1.11 6.28 8.68
CA GLU A 96 -0.44 5.93 7.44
C GLU A 96 -1.19 4.77 6.79
N VAL A 97 -1.68 4.99 5.58
CA VAL A 97 -2.35 3.97 4.79
C VAL A 97 -1.64 3.74 3.47
N VAL A 98 -1.71 2.52 2.96
CA VAL A 98 -1.21 2.18 1.63
C VAL A 98 -2.34 1.75 0.73
N THR A 99 -2.25 2.22 -0.51
CA THR A 99 -3.20 1.92 -1.57
C THR A 99 -2.45 1.72 -2.90
N THR A 100 -3.17 1.44 -3.98
CA THR A 100 -2.60 1.40 -5.34
C THR A 100 -3.00 2.67 -6.09
N LYS A 101 -2.21 3.06 -7.10
CA LYS A 101 -2.59 4.17 -8.00
C LYS A 101 -3.93 3.92 -8.68
N GLU A 102 -4.22 2.67 -9.01
CA GLU A 102 -5.48 2.27 -9.66
C GLU A 102 -6.69 2.54 -8.77
N VAL A 103 -6.62 2.18 -7.48
CA VAL A 103 -7.70 2.47 -6.54
C VAL A 103 -7.93 3.97 -6.39
N VAL A 104 -6.85 4.76 -6.23
CA VAL A 104 -6.97 6.22 -6.14
C VAL A 104 -7.57 6.79 -7.42
N ARG A 105 -7.09 6.37 -8.60
CA ARG A 105 -7.62 6.82 -9.89
C ARG A 105 -9.10 6.49 -10.04
N ASN A 106 -9.52 5.28 -9.66
CA ASN A 106 -10.92 4.85 -9.71
C ASN A 106 -11.80 5.73 -8.83
N LEU A 107 -11.35 6.06 -7.62
CA LEU A 107 -12.08 6.97 -6.73
C LEU A 107 -12.13 8.39 -7.30
N LEU A 108 -11.00 8.94 -7.76
CA LEU A 108 -10.93 10.27 -8.36
C LEU A 108 -11.79 10.39 -9.62
N SER A 109 -11.96 9.30 -10.39
CA SER A 109 -12.83 9.28 -11.57
C SER A 109 -14.32 9.47 -11.26
N LYS A 110 -14.74 9.23 -10.02
CA LYS A 110 -16.12 9.46 -9.55
C LYS A 110 -16.36 10.91 -9.14
N LEU A 111 -15.31 11.74 -9.11
CA LEU A 111 -15.41 13.15 -8.75
C LEU A 111 -15.68 14.00 -10.01
N PRO A 112 -16.46 15.09 -9.91
CA PRO A 112 -16.98 15.67 -8.67
C PRO A 112 -18.22 14.96 -8.11
N ILE A 113 -18.26 14.76 -6.79
CA ILE A 113 -19.41 14.18 -6.07
C ILE A 113 -19.96 15.15 -5.03
N SER A 114 -21.29 15.28 -4.93
CA SER A 114 -21.95 16.11 -3.92
C SER A 114 -21.87 15.48 -2.54
N VAL A 115 -21.86 16.30 -1.48
CA VAL A 115 -22.02 15.81 -0.10
C VAL A 115 -23.35 15.06 0.08
N ASN A 116 -24.38 15.46 -0.67
CA ASN A 116 -25.69 14.80 -0.64
C ASN A 116 -25.71 13.46 -1.38
N ASP A 117 -24.68 13.16 -2.17
CA ASP A 117 -24.54 11.95 -2.98
C ASP A 117 -23.46 10.99 -2.42
N ILE A 118 -22.96 11.23 -1.20
CA ILE A 118 -21.92 10.41 -0.55
C ILE A 118 -22.39 8.97 -0.35
N ASP A 119 -23.70 8.75 -0.18
CA ASP A 119 -24.33 7.44 -0.06
C ASP A 119 -24.09 6.51 -1.27
N LYS A 120 -23.66 7.07 -2.41
CA LYS A 120 -23.23 6.30 -3.60
C LYS A 120 -21.82 5.71 -3.48
N LEU A 121 -21.03 6.15 -2.51
CA LEU A 121 -19.73 5.59 -2.19
C LEU A 121 -19.88 4.52 -1.11
N SER A 122 -19.11 3.44 -1.22
CA SER A 122 -18.98 2.51 -0.10
C SER A 122 -18.29 3.18 1.09
N ASP A 123 -18.49 2.67 2.31
CA ASP A 123 -17.86 3.19 3.53
C ASP A 123 -16.34 3.35 3.37
N ARG A 124 -15.70 2.34 2.75
CA ARG A 124 -14.25 2.35 2.48
C ARG A 124 -13.85 3.42 1.45
N GLU A 125 -14.67 3.65 0.42
CA GLU A 125 -14.40 4.71 -0.56
C GLU A 125 -14.54 6.09 0.07
N TYR A 126 -15.54 6.27 0.91
CA TYR A 126 -15.73 7.51 1.65
C TYR A 126 -14.58 7.77 2.62
N GLU A 127 -14.12 6.74 3.33
CA GLU A 127 -12.95 6.86 4.21
C GLU A 127 -11.69 7.26 3.44
N LEU A 128 -11.44 6.63 2.28
CA LEU A 128 -10.32 6.99 1.41
C LEU A 128 -10.47 8.42 0.86
N LEU A 129 -11.69 8.85 0.51
CA LEU A 129 -11.98 10.21 0.07
C LEU A 129 -11.63 11.24 1.14
N LEU A 130 -11.97 10.96 2.41
CA LEU A 130 -11.62 11.84 3.52
C LEU A 130 -10.11 11.93 3.75
N ILE A 131 -9.39 10.81 3.61
CA ILE A 131 -7.92 10.81 3.67
C ILE A 131 -7.35 11.67 2.54
N LEU A 132 -7.79 11.47 1.29
CA LEU A 132 -7.36 12.27 0.15
C LEU A 132 -7.72 13.75 0.30
N ASN A 133 -8.83 14.07 0.97
CA ASN A 133 -9.22 15.44 1.27
C ASN A 133 -8.25 16.10 2.25
N ARG A 134 -7.92 15.44 3.37
CA ARG A 134 -6.96 15.96 4.36
C ARG A 134 -5.56 16.11 3.79
N LEU A 135 -5.19 15.28 2.83
CA LEU A 135 -3.92 15.38 2.08
C LEU A 135 -3.93 16.44 0.98
N GLY A 136 -5.07 17.08 0.70
CA GLY A 136 -5.18 18.14 -0.30
C GLY A 136 -5.28 17.65 -1.75
N TYR A 137 -5.42 16.34 -1.99
CA TYR A 137 -5.68 15.77 -3.31
C TYR A 137 -7.13 15.97 -3.77
N VAL A 138 -8.03 16.15 -2.80
CA VAL A 138 -9.43 16.45 -3.03
C VAL A 138 -9.80 17.65 -2.16
N LEU A 139 -10.65 18.54 -2.65
CA LEU A 139 -11.16 19.67 -1.86
C LEU A 139 -12.68 19.66 -1.86
N LEU A 140 -13.27 20.07 -0.74
CA LEU A 140 -14.69 20.36 -0.65
C LEU A 140 -14.91 21.81 -1.11
N ARG A 141 -15.57 21.99 -2.26
CA ARG A 141 -15.95 23.30 -2.82
C ARG A 141 -17.42 23.25 -3.25
N ASP A 142 -18.18 24.29 -2.90
CA ASP A 142 -19.61 24.40 -3.27
C ASP A 142 -20.41 23.12 -2.97
N ASN A 143 -20.18 22.54 -1.78
CA ASN A 143 -20.80 21.29 -1.32
C ASN A 143 -20.50 20.06 -2.20
N LYS A 144 -19.39 20.09 -2.95
CA LYS A 144 -18.92 18.98 -3.78
C LYS A 144 -17.44 18.71 -3.52
N TYR A 145 -17.06 17.44 -3.50
CA TYR A 145 -15.66 17.04 -3.52
C TYR A 145 -15.14 17.13 -4.96
N VAL A 146 -14.06 17.87 -5.16
CA VAL A 146 -13.42 18.10 -6.46
C VAL A 146 -11.94 17.72 -6.41
N VAL A 147 -11.43 17.21 -7.54
CA VAL A 147 -10.01 16.84 -7.70
C VAL A 147 -9.14 18.10 -7.74
N THR A 148 -7.98 18.07 -7.10
CA THR A 148 -6.99 19.16 -7.17
C THR A 148 -5.89 18.88 -8.20
N GLU A 149 -5.11 19.90 -8.52
CA GLU A 149 -3.90 19.76 -9.35
C GLU A 149 -2.89 18.78 -8.76
N ALA A 150 -2.80 18.69 -7.43
CA ALA A 150 -1.91 17.75 -6.74
C ALA A 150 -2.27 16.29 -7.04
N ALA A 151 -3.56 15.99 -7.25
CA ALA A 151 -4.01 14.63 -7.51
C ALA A 151 -3.64 14.11 -8.92
N LYS A 152 -3.12 14.98 -9.80
CA LYS A 152 -2.68 14.59 -11.15
C LYS A 152 -1.54 13.57 -11.14
N GLU A 153 -0.79 13.43 -10.05
CA GLU A 153 0.25 12.39 -9.93
C GLU A 153 -0.28 10.95 -9.99
N PHE A 154 -1.60 10.78 -9.79
CA PHE A 154 -2.31 9.49 -9.83
C PHE A 154 -3.05 9.24 -11.15
N ILE A 155 -3.18 10.26 -12.00
CA ILE A 155 -3.95 10.18 -13.26
C ILE A 155 -3.04 9.69 -14.36
#